data_AF-A0A2S8UGK1-F1
#
_entry.id   AF-A0A2S8UGK1-F1
#
_cell.length_a   1.000
_cell.length_b   1.000
_cell.length_c   1.000
_cell.angle_alpha   90.00
_cell.angle_beta   90.00
_cell.angle_gamma   90.00
#
_symmetry.space_group_name_H-M   'P 1'
#
loop_
_entity.id
_entity.type
_entity.pdbx_description
1 polymer ?
#
loop_
_entity_poly.entity_id
_entity_poly.type
_entity_poly.pdbx_seq_one_letter_code
_entity_poly.pdbx_strand_id
1 'polypeptide(L)'
;ASAGVRTPLFNKLEADVFIAGRRAAAENQKGRVRAAAIGTTALAAAQKIYRLLGREVNLEDRGQLQEVLFGDLGLPSTSSTSRGPSVATAALVKLQGTNPHPVLHQLLVYRGAIAPEVE
;
A
#
# COMPACT_ATOMS: atom_id res chain seq x y z
N ALA A 1 -16.42 58.80 2.76
CA ALA A 1 -15.96 57.56 3.39
C ALA A 1 -16.81 56.40 2.84
N SER A 2 -16.30 55.69 1.84
CA SER A 2 -16.99 54.62 1.13
C SER A 2 -16.75 53.30 1.86
N ALA A 3 -17.71 52.87 2.67
CA ALA A 3 -17.64 51.59 3.39
C ALA A 3 -17.90 50.45 2.40
N GLY A 4 -16.84 49.73 2.02
CA GLY A 4 -16.92 48.54 1.18
C GLY A 4 -17.78 47.45 1.84
N VAL A 5 -19.00 47.29 1.35
CA VAL A 5 -19.89 46.19 1.72
C VAL A 5 -19.24 44.89 1.24
N ARG A 6 -18.74 44.09 2.17
CA ARG A 6 -18.22 42.75 1.89
C ARG A 6 -19.41 41.83 1.60
N THR A 7 -19.79 41.73 0.34
CA THR A 7 -20.72 40.70 -0.12
C THR A 7 -20.01 39.34 0.03
N PRO A 8 -20.55 38.37 0.79
CA PRO A 8 -19.97 37.04 0.85
C PRO A 8 -20.06 36.37 -0.53
N LEU A 9 -18.99 35.67 -0.94
CA LEU A 9 -18.86 35.06 -2.27
C LEU A 9 -19.91 33.97 -2.57
N PHE A 10 -20.66 33.52 -1.56
CA PHE A 10 -21.65 32.44 -1.67
C PHE A 10 -22.88 32.76 -0.83
N ASN A 11 -24.06 32.52 -1.40
CA ASN A 11 -25.33 32.75 -0.72
C ASN A 11 -25.51 31.70 0.39
N LYS A 12 -25.84 32.12 1.62
CA LYS A 12 -25.91 31.25 2.82
C LYS A 12 -26.80 30.01 2.61
N LEU A 13 -27.83 30.15 1.77
CA LEU A 13 -28.77 29.09 1.43
C LEU A 13 -28.12 27.94 0.64
N GLU A 14 -27.17 28.26 -0.25
CA GLU A 14 -26.47 27.26 -1.08
C GLU A 14 -25.46 26.46 -0.25
N ALA A 15 -24.83 27.10 0.74
CA ALA A 15 -23.93 26.43 1.67
C ALA A 15 -24.67 25.40 2.54
N ASP A 16 -25.88 25.72 3.00
CA ASP A 16 -26.69 24.81 3.83
C ASP A 16 -27.12 23.56 3.04
N VAL A 17 -27.55 23.74 1.78
CA VAL A 17 -27.88 22.64 0.86
C VAL A 17 -26.67 21.75 0.57
N PHE A 18 -25.49 22.34 0.38
CA PHE A 18 -24.24 21.58 0.17
C PHE A 18 -23.87 20.74 1.40
N ILE A 19 -24.00 21.29 2.62
CA ILE A 19 -23.72 20.56 3.86
C ILE A 19 -24.77 19.47 4.10
N ALA A 20 -26.05 19.74 3.85
CA ALA A 20 -27.13 18.75 3.97
C ALA A 20 -26.94 17.58 3.00
N GLY A 21 -26.57 17.85 1.75
CA GLY A 21 -26.32 16.83 0.72
C GLY A 21 -25.18 15.87 1.09
N ARG A 22 -24.07 16.39 1.64
CA ARG A 22 -22.96 15.54 2.12
C ARG A 22 -23.34 14.69 3.34
N ARG A 23 -24.21 15.18 4.22
CA ARG A 23 -24.65 14.45 5.41
C ARG A 23 -25.59 13.30 5.06
N ALA A 24 -26.50 13.49 4.09
CA ALA A 24 -27.38 12.43 3.59
C ALA A 24 -26.64 11.33 2.79
N ALA A 25 -25.60 11.70 2.03
CA ALA A 25 -24.78 10.73 1.30
C ALA A 25 -23.91 9.85 2.22
N ALA A 26 -23.51 10.35 3.39
CA ALA A 26 -22.72 9.60 4.36
C ALA A 26 -23.50 8.46 5.03
N GLU A 27 -24.83 8.57 5.13
CA GLU A 27 -25.68 7.55 5.78
C GLU A 27 -25.78 6.25 4.96
N ASN A 28 -25.75 6.34 3.63
CA ASN A 28 -25.76 5.18 2.72
C ASN A 28 -24.35 4.71 2.33
N GLN A 29 -23.33 5.56 2.47
CA GLN A 29 -21.93 5.24 2.20
C GLN A 29 -21.19 4.88 3.50
N LYS A 30 -21.74 3.96 4.31
CA LYS A 30 -21.01 3.42 5.46
C LYS A 30 -19.76 2.74 4.94
N GLY A 31 -18.62 3.42 5.09
CA GLY A 31 -17.30 3.08 4.57
C GLY A 31 -16.91 1.63 4.81
N ARG A 32 -17.30 0.74 3.90
CA ARG A 32 -16.72 -0.58 3.80
C ARG A 32 -15.37 -0.39 3.14
N VAL A 33 -14.38 0.04 3.92
CA VAL A 33 -13.00 -0.33 3.62
C VAL A 33 -13.04 -1.85 3.56
N ARG A 34 -12.77 -2.42 2.38
CA ARG A 34 -12.74 -3.87 2.18
C ARG A 34 -11.52 -4.44 2.91
N ALA A 35 -11.53 -4.44 4.24
CA ALA A 35 -10.45 -4.95 5.07
C ALA A 35 -10.41 -6.49 5.01
N ALA A 36 -11.55 -7.15 4.83
CA ALA A 36 -11.68 -8.59 4.99
C ALA A 36 -10.96 -9.41 3.90
N ALA A 37 -11.01 -8.98 2.63
CA ALA A 37 -10.45 -9.79 1.52
C ALA A 37 -8.93 -9.59 1.35
N ILE A 38 -8.41 -8.42 1.75
CA ILE A 38 -6.97 -8.13 1.65
C ILE A 38 -6.22 -8.87 2.76
N GLY A 39 -6.81 -8.96 3.96
CA GLY A 39 -6.19 -9.62 5.11
C GLY A 39 -5.88 -11.10 4.88
N THR A 40 -6.81 -11.86 4.29
CA THR A 40 -6.63 -13.31 4.06
C THR A 40 -5.54 -13.62 3.05
N THR A 41 -5.49 -12.87 1.94
CA THR A 41 -4.48 -13.07 0.89
C THR A 41 -3.09 -12.66 1.39
N ALA A 42 -2.99 -11.53 2.08
CA ALA A 42 -1.73 -11.08 2.67
C ALA A 42 -1.21 -12.10 3.70
N LEU A 43 -2.07 -12.59 4.60
CA LEU A 43 -1.69 -13.63 5.57
C LEU A 43 -1.17 -14.90 4.90
N ALA A 44 -1.85 -15.39 3.86
CA ALA A 44 -1.42 -16.58 3.12
C ALA A 44 -0.06 -16.38 2.44
N ALA A 45 0.16 -15.20 1.85
CA ALA A 45 1.43 -14.85 1.22
C ALA A 45 2.57 -14.76 2.26
N ALA A 46 2.32 -14.12 3.41
CA ALA A 46 3.28 -14.04 4.50
C ALA A 46 3.68 -15.44 5.01
N GLN A 47 2.72 -16.34 5.22
CA GLN A 47 3.00 -17.72 5.61
C GLN A 47 3.87 -18.47 4.58
N LYS A 48 3.59 -18.29 3.28
CA LYS A 48 4.44 -18.87 2.23
C LYS A 48 5.86 -18.33 2.29
N ILE A 49 6.05 -17.03 2.53
CA ILE A 49 7.37 -16.42 2.70
C ILE A 49 8.11 -17.04 3.90
N TYR A 50 7.45 -17.17 5.05
CA TYR A 50 8.06 -17.76 6.24
C TYR A 50 8.44 -19.23 6.03
N ARG A 51 7.63 -20.00 5.30
CA ARG A 51 7.98 -21.39 4.94
C ARG A 51 9.18 -21.48 4.00
N LEU A 52 9.32 -20.55 3.06
CA LEU A 52 10.46 -20.50 2.14
C LEU A 52 11.75 -20.07 2.86
N LEU A 53 11.64 -19.16 3.83
CA LEU A 53 12.77 -18.66 4.61
C LEU A 53 13.14 -19.57 5.79
N GLY A 54 12.22 -20.43 6.25
CA GLY A 54 12.39 -21.24 7.45
C GLY A 54 12.41 -20.45 8.76
N ARG A 55 12.07 -19.16 8.73
CA ARG A 55 12.00 -18.26 9.89
C ARG A 55 10.89 -17.24 9.75
N GLU A 56 10.35 -16.79 10.88
CA GLU A 56 9.41 -15.68 10.94
C GLU A 56 10.17 -14.35 10.90
N VAL A 57 9.77 -13.46 10.01
CA VAL A 57 10.39 -12.13 9.84
C VAL A 57 9.32 -11.05 9.77
N ASN A 58 9.65 -9.85 10.22
CA ASN A 58 8.73 -8.73 10.10
C ASN A 58 8.77 -8.17 8.68
N LEU A 59 7.72 -8.46 7.90
CA LEU A 59 7.60 -8.02 6.49
C LEU A 59 7.29 -6.53 6.34
N GLU A 60 6.91 -5.87 7.43
CA GLU A 60 6.65 -4.44 7.50
C GLU A 60 7.93 -3.64 7.78
N ASP A 61 8.91 -4.26 8.45
CA ASP A 61 10.19 -3.63 8.72
C ASP A 61 11.07 -3.61 7.46
N ARG A 62 11.43 -2.39 7.03
CA ARG A 62 12.26 -2.20 5.83
C ARG A 62 13.65 -2.83 6.00
N GLY A 63 14.26 -2.73 7.19
CA GLY A 63 15.63 -3.19 7.43
C GLY A 63 15.74 -4.71 7.35
N GLN A 64 14.85 -5.42 8.05
CA GLN A 64 14.77 -6.87 7.99
C GLN A 64 14.48 -7.35 6.57
N LEU A 65 13.57 -6.69 5.84
CA LEU A 65 13.28 -7.07 4.46
C LEU A 65 14.49 -6.87 3.54
N GLN A 66 15.29 -5.82 3.75
CA GLN A 66 16.53 -5.61 3.01
C GLN A 66 17.54 -6.73 3.28
N GLU A 67 17.75 -7.06 4.56
CA GLU A 67 18.69 -8.12 4.95
C GLU A 67 18.27 -9.49 4.39
N VAL A 68 16.98 -9.82 4.48
CA VAL A 68 16.43 -11.07 3.94
C VAL A 68 16.57 -11.13 2.42
N LEU A 69 16.20 -10.07 1.70
CA LEU A 69 16.21 -10.08 0.23
C LEU A 69 17.62 -10.03 -0.36
N PHE A 70 18.49 -9.16 0.18
CA PHE A 70 19.78 -8.88 -0.43
C PHE A 70 20.95 -9.56 0.31
N GLY A 71 20.80 -9.89 1.58
CA GLY A 71 21.79 -10.62 2.37
C GLY A 71 21.57 -12.14 2.28
N ASP A 72 20.42 -12.60 2.76
CA ASP A 72 20.12 -14.04 2.90
C ASP A 72 19.86 -14.72 1.54
N LEU A 73 19.03 -14.11 0.70
CA LEU A 73 18.72 -14.60 -0.64
C LEU A 73 19.76 -14.18 -1.69
N GLY A 74 20.68 -13.27 -1.36
CA GLY A 74 21.74 -12.81 -2.26
C GLY A 74 21.24 -12.16 -3.56
N LEU A 75 20.04 -11.57 -3.57
CA LEU A 75 19.48 -10.96 -4.78
C LEU A 75 20.31 -9.74 -5.22
N PRO A 76 20.41 -9.46 -6.53
CA PRO A 76 21.13 -8.29 -7.00
C PRO A 76 20.43 -7.01 -6.51
N SER A 77 21.19 -6.17 -5.81
CA SER A 77 20.71 -4.90 -5.27
C SER A 77 20.11 -4.03 -6.38
N THR A 78 18.90 -3.53 -6.14
CA THR A 78 18.33 -2.45 -6.97
C THR A 78 19.06 -1.13 -6.69
N SER A 79 18.77 -0.08 -7.47
CA SER A 79 19.42 1.24 -7.33
C SER A 79 19.58 1.68 -5.87
N SER A 80 20.83 1.81 -5.44
CA SER A 80 21.20 2.16 -4.08
C SER A 80 20.86 3.61 -3.79
N THR A 81 20.14 3.84 -2.71
CA THR A 81 20.02 5.18 -2.11
C THR A 81 20.98 5.29 -0.92
N SER A 82 21.12 6.49 -0.35
CA SER A 82 21.94 6.75 0.84
C SER A 82 21.59 5.84 2.04
N ARG A 83 20.40 5.22 2.04
CA ARG A 83 19.90 4.28 3.07
C ARG A 83 19.81 2.83 2.59
N GLY A 84 20.69 2.40 1.68
CA GLY A 84 20.76 1.03 1.18
C GLY A 84 19.85 0.72 -0.02
N PRO A 85 19.75 -0.56 -0.42
CA PRO A 85 18.96 -1.01 -1.58
C PRO A 85 17.49 -0.63 -1.48
N SER A 86 16.86 -0.31 -2.61
CA SER A 86 15.43 0.07 -2.62
C SER A 86 14.53 -1.16 -2.54
N VAL A 87 13.61 -1.15 -1.56
CA VAL A 87 12.57 -2.17 -1.35
C VAL A 87 11.19 -1.65 -1.75
N ALA A 88 11.16 -0.62 -2.59
CA ALA A 88 9.91 -0.09 -3.13
C ALA A 88 9.29 -1.11 -4.09
N THR A 89 7.96 -1.20 -4.10
CA THR A 89 7.20 -2.11 -4.96
C THR A 89 7.64 -2.06 -6.42
N ALA A 90 7.79 -0.85 -7.01
CA ALA A 90 8.22 -0.70 -8.40
C ALA A 90 9.63 -1.23 -8.68
N ALA A 91 10.55 -1.13 -7.71
CA ALA A 91 11.90 -1.67 -7.83
C ALA A 91 11.89 -3.21 -7.75
N LEU A 92 11.09 -3.77 -6.83
CA LEU A 92 10.91 -5.21 -6.66
C LEU A 92 10.23 -5.85 -7.87
N VAL A 93 9.23 -5.20 -8.50
CA VAL A 93 8.59 -5.69 -9.72
C VAL A 93 9.59 -5.76 -10.88
N LYS A 94 10.43 -4.74 -11.06
CA LYS A 94 11.51 -4.78 -12.07
C LYS A 94 12.50 -5.89 -11.79
N LEU A 95 12.90 -6.04 -10.52
CA LEU A 95 13.82 -7.10 -10.10
C LEU A 95 13.24 -8.49 -10.37
N GLN A 96 11.94 -8.70 -10.13
CA GLN A 96 11.24 -9.96 -10.43
C GLN A 96 11.29 -10.32 -11.93
N GLY A 97 11.27 -9.32 -12.82
CA GLY A 97 11.40 -9.54 -14.26
C GLY A 97 12.79 -10.02 -14.69
N THR A 98 13.84 -9.56 -13.99
CA THR A 98 15.23 -9.96 -14.29
C THR A 98 15.64 -11.23 -13.53
N ASN A 99 15.17 -11.39 -12.29
CA ASN A 99 15.48 -12.51 -11.42
C ASN A 99 14.19 -12.99 -10.71
N PRO A 100 13.42 -13.88 -11.34
CA PRO A 100 12.18 -14.37 -10.75
C PRO A 100 12.47 -15.21 -9.51
N HIS A 101 11.98 -14.79 -8.35
CA HIS A 101 12.15 -15.53 -7.09
C HIS A 101 10.79 -15.76 -6.40
N PRO A 102 10.53 -16.94 -5.82
CA PRO A 102 9.25 -17.24 -5.18
C PRO A 102 8.96 -16.32 -3.99
N VAL A 103 9.97 -15.98 -3.19
CA VAL A 103 9.82 -15.03 -2.06
C VAL A 103 9.44 -13.63 -2.54
N LEU A 104 10.05 -13.13 -3.62
CA LEU A 104 9.73 -11.82 -4.20
C LEU A 104 8.29 -11.78 -4.70
N HIS A 105 7.83 -12.83 -5.39
CA HIS A 105 6.45 -12.93 -5.86
C HIS A 105 5.47 -12.87 -4.68
N GLN A 106 5.67 -13.70 -3.66
CA GLN A 106 4.78 -13.70 -2.48
C GLN A 106 4.82 -12.36 -1.74
N LEU A 107 5.97 -11.69 -1.68
CA LEU A 107 6.07 -10.36 -1.08
C LEU A 107 5.26 -9.31 -1.87
N LEU A 108 5.26 -9.38 -3.20
CA LEU A 108 4.47 -8.48 -4.03
C LEU A 108 2.97 -8.74 -3.88
N VAL A 109 2.57 -10.00 -3.71
CA VAL A 109 1.18 -10.38 -3.36
C VAL A 109 0.81 -9.86 -1.97
N TYR A 110 1.69 -10.00 -0.98
CA TYR A 110 1.50 -9.48 0.38
C TYR A 110 1.23 -7.96 0.39
N ARG A 111 1.99 -7.20 -0.42
CA ARG A 111 1.83 -5.75 -0.57
C ARG A 111 0.63 -5.35 -1.46
N GLY A 112 -0.08 -6.31 -2.05
CA GLY A 112 -1.19 -6.06 -2.98
C GLY A 112 -0.76 -5.44 -4.31
N ALA A 113 0.52 -5.59 -4.68
CA ALA A 113 1.06 -5.08 -5.94
C ALA A 113 0.73 -5.98 -7.13
N ILE A 114 0.57 -7.28 -6.86
CA ILE A 114 0.26 -8.32 -7.83
C ILE A 114 -0.91 -9.13 -7.27
N ALA A 115 -1.83 -9.55 -8.12
CA ALA A 115 -2.89 -10.47 -7.72
C ALA A 115 -2.26 -11.82 -7.32
N PRO A 116 -2.77 -12.51 -6.28
CA PRO A 116 -2.33 -13.87 -6.01
C PRO A 116 -2.62 -14.72 -7.26
N GLU A 117 -1.61 -15.40 -7.80
CA GLU A 117 -1.88 -16.45 -8.77
C GLU A 117 -2.67 -17.56 -8.06
N VAL A 118 -3.93 -17.69 -8.46
CA VAL A 118 -4.84 -18.73 -8.01
C VAL A 118 -4.48 -19.95 -8.85
N GLU A 119 -3.62 -20.81 -8.31
CA GLU A 119 -3.44 -22.18 -8.82
C GLU A 119 -4.53 -23.08 -8.24
#